data_AF-A0A9D6GAB6-F1
#
_entry.id   AF-A0A9D6GAB6-F1
#
_cell.length_a   1.000
_cell.length_b   1.000
_cell.length_c   1.000
_cell.angle_alpha   90.00
_cell.angle_beta   90.00
_cell.angle_gamma   90.00
#
_symmetry.space_group_name_H-M   'P 1'
#
loop_
_entity.id
_entity.type
_entity.pdbx_description
1 polymer ?
#
loop_
_entity_poly.entity_id
_entity_poly.type
_entity_poly.pdbx_seq_one_letter_code
_entity_poly.pdbx_strand_id
1 'polypeptide(L)'
;MVMMGLHIARLWAFDRCRGNRWFTWITGVPLIWLVFVAGVSGYWLVWDKLAQYVAIASTEWLDFLPIFGEPIARNFLSPKTLDSRFFTLLMFLHIAVPLIMLFLLWFHLQRINRAKVNPPRGLAIGTMAMLLVLSLVEPATSQGIADLSRVPFPVKLDWFYLWPFPLAERWGAAVLWGLAVGSTLLLAAIPWLPPQRKEATAVVDLDNCNGCTRCAEDCPYAAITMGPRTDGKPFERQAVVDPDLCVSCGICVGSCPTATPFRRATAPIPGIQLPALTVEELRSRVTVAAKGLAGNDRVLVFGCDHANKTDKLNGTGVAAVGLPCAAMLPPSFIDYVLSRGLADGVAIAGCRDGECCFRFGVRWTEARLNGERDPHLRARVPRQRIARIWAAPTEWRRLESDLADFRARLRVMTEKEAAE
;
A
#
# COMPACT_ATOMS: atom_id res chain seq x y z
N MET A 1 6.89 18.66 -1.85
CA MET A 1 5.80 18.59 -0.83
C MET A 1 4.48 18.05 -1.39
N VAL A 2 3.95 18.57 -2.50
CA VAL A 2 2.65 18.11 -3.08
C VAL A 2 2.53 16.59 -3.21
N MET A 3 3.50 15.94 -3.86
CA MET A 3 3.48 14.47 -4.04
C MET A 3 3.55 13.70 -2.71
N MET A 4 4.24 14.23 -1.71
CA MET A 4 4.30 13.63 -0.38
C MET A 4 2.96 13.76 0.35
N GLY A 5 2.30 14.92 0.25
CA GLY A 5 0.93 15.11 0.74
C GLY A 5 -0.05 14.14 0.09
N LEU A 6 0.02 13.98 -1.24
CA LEU A 6 -0.81 13.00 -1.97
C LEU A 6 -0.49 11.55 -1.54
N HIS A 7 0.77 11.22 -1.28
CA HIS A 7 1.16 9.91 -0.78
C HIS A 7 0.54 9.62 0.60
N ILE A 8 0.64 10.56 1.55
CA ILE A 8 0.06 10.45 2.89
C ILE A 8 -1.47 10.35 2.81
N ALA A 9 -2.10 11.24 2.04
CA ALA A 9 -3.56 11.27 1.87
C ALA A 9 -4.08 9.96 1.26
N ARG A 10 -3.39 9.42 0.25
CA ARG A 10 -3.71 8.12 -0.34
C ARG A 10 -3.64 7.01 0.71
N LEU A 11 -2.55 6.94 1.48
CA LEU A 11 -2.38 5.89 2.48
C LEU A 11 -3.44 5.98 3.59
N TRP A 12 -3.78 7.19 4.02
CA TRP A 12 -4.85 7.42 5.00
C TRP A 12 -6.23 7.05 4.45
N ALA A 13 -6.59 7.51 3.25
CA ALA A 13 -7.90 7.26 2.65
C ALA A 13 -8.19 5.78 2.40
N PHE A 14 -7.15 4.96 2.16
CA PHE A 14 -7.28 3.51 1.99
C PHE A 14 -6.98 2.71 3.27
N ASP A 15 -6.92 3.35 4.44
CA ASP A 15 -6.60 2.74 5.75
C ASP A 15 -5.29 1.92 5.75
N ARG A 16 -4.31 2.34 4.93
CA ARG A 16 -2.99 1.69 4.76
C ARG A 16 -1.95 2.20 5.75
N CYS A 17 -2.39 2.75 6.87
CA CYS A 17 -1.54 3.32 7.91
C CYS A 17 -1.54 2.50 9.21
N ARG A 18 -2.44 1.51 9.34
CA ARG A 18 -2.70 0.77 10.59
C ARG A 18 -2.25 -0.71 10.52
N GLY A 19 -2.43 -1.43 11.63
CA GLY A 19 -2.04 -2.84 11.77
C GLY A 19 -0.52 -2.99 11.62
N ASN A 20 -0.04 -4.08 11.03
CA ASN A 20 1.41 -4.30 10.87
C ASN A 20 2.10 -3.31 9.90
N ARG A 21 1.37 -2.34 9.33
CA ARG A 21 1.91 -1.26 8.49
C ARG A 21 2.29 -0.01 9.28
N TRP A 22 1.99 0.03 10.58
CA TRP A 22 2.30 1.19 11.45
C TRP A 22 3.77 1.59 11.37
N PHE A 23 4.68 0.61 11.27
CA PHE A 23 6.12 0.85 11.21
C PHE A 23 6.51 1.71 10.01
N THR A 24 6.02 1.35 8.82
CA THR A 24 6.30 2.14 7.61
C THR A 24 5.67 3.52 7.69
N TRP A 25 4.48 3.65 8.28
CA TRP A 25 3.88 4.97 8.51
C TRP A 25 4.76 5.87 9.40
N ILE A 26 5.19 5.36 10.56
CA ILE A 26 5.96 6.16 11.54
C ILE A 26 7.34 6.53 11.03
N THR A 27 8.03 5.61 10.38
CA THR A 27 9.31 5.92 9.72
C THR A 27 9.17 6.97 8.64
N GLY A 28 7.96 7.18 8.09
CA GLY A 28 7.64 8.25 7.15
C GLY A 28 7.50 9.64 7.79
N VAL A 29 7.16 9.73 9.08
CA VAL A 29 6.93 11.02 9.76
C VAL A 29 8.20 11.87 9.85
N PRO A 30 9.38 11.35 10.27
CA PRO A 30 10.63 12.11 10.23
C PRO A 30 11.04 12.54 8.81
N LEU A 31 10.72 11.75 7.78
CA LEU A 31 11.05 12.08 6.38
C LEU A 31 10.36 13.37 5.93
N ILE A 32 9.14 13.64 6.41
CA ILE A 32 8.42 14.89 6.13
C ILE A 32 9.25 16.11 6.55
N TRP A 33 9.78 16.05 7.78
CA TRP A 33 10.60 17.12 8.35
C TRP A 33 11.95 17.25 7.64
N LEU A 34 12.60 16.14 7.27
CA LEU A 34 13.86 16.20 6.52
C LEU A 34 13.68 16.83 5.14
N VAL A 35 12.58 16.56 4.43
CA VAL A 35 12.27 17.23 3.15
C VAL A 35 12.01 18.73 3.37
N PHE A 36 11.40 19.10 4.50
CA PHE A 36 11.18 20.51 4.87
C PHE A 36 12.50 21.21 5.23
N VAL A 37 13.41 20.57 5.96
CA VAL A 37 14.72 21.16 6.27
C VAL A 37 15.61 21.25 5.03
N ALA A 38 15.58 20.22 4.17
CA ALA A 38 16.36 20.19 2.93
C ALA A 38 15.98 21.31 1.96
N GLY A 39 14.69 21.57 1.76
CA GLY A 39 14.29 22.67 0.88
C GLY A 39 14.49 24.05 1.51
N VAL A 40 14.24 24.25 2.81
CA VAL A 40 14.56 25.53 3.50
C VAL A 40 16.05 25.86 3.38
N SER A 41 16.94 24.91 3.69
CA SER A 41 18.39 25.09 3.50
C SER A 41 18.78 25.31 2.03
N GLY A 42 18.05 24.73 1.09
CA GLY A 42 18.23 24.98 -0.34
C GLY A 42 17.88 26.41 -0.74
N TYR A 43 16.77 26.96 -0.22
CA TYR A 43 16.41 28.35 -0.43
C TYR A 43 17.49 29.31 0.11
N TRP A 44 18.08 29.00 1.26
CA TRP A 44 19.14 29.84 1.84
C TRP A 44 20.38 29.94 0.92
N LEU A 45 20.73 28.88 0.19
CA LEU A 45 21.92 28.84 -0.66
C LEU A 45 21.85 29.80 -1.86
N VAL A 46 20.65 30.21 -2.30
CA VAL A 46 20.48 31.15 -3.43
C VAL A 46 20.89 32.57 -3.05
N TRP A 47 20.75 32.93 -1.78
CA TRP A 47 21.12 34.23 -1.21
C TRP A 47 20.50 35.45 -1.92
N ASP A 48 19.22 35.34 -2.29
CA ASP A 48 18.41 36.42 -2.83
C ASP A 48 17.44 36.99 -1.75
N LYS A 49 16.59 37.97 -2.10
CA LYS A 49 15.62 38.54 -1.15
C LYS A 49 14.69 37.49 -0.53
N LEU A 50 14.30 36.47 -1.29
CA LEU A 50 13.48 35.37 -0.76
C LEU A 50 14.27 34.54 0.23
N ALA A 51 15.53 34.21 -0.08
CA ALA A 51 16.43 33.50 0.82
C ALA A 51 16.62 34.27 2.13
N GLN A 52 16.82 35.58 2.08
CA GLN A 52 16.93 36.44 3.27
C GLN A 52 15.66 36.37 4.13
N TYR A 53 14.48 36.50 3.50
CA TYR A 53 13.20 36.37 4.19
C TYR A 53 13.06 35.00 4.87
N VAL A 54 13.28 33.92 4.12
CA VAL A 54 13.16 32.54 4.63
C VAL A 54 14.18 32.27 5.74
N ALA A 55 15.41 32.77 5.61
CA ALA A 55 16.45 32.61 6.62
C ALA A 55 16.09 33.29 7.94
N ILE A 56 15.65 34.55 7.89
CA ILE A 56 15.21 35.29 9.07
C ILE A 56 13.98 34.59 9.68
N ALA A 57 12.93 34.36 8.92
CA ALA A 57 11.69 33.77 9.44
C ALA A 57 11.87 32.36 10.01
N SER A 58 12.68 31.52 9.37
CA SER A 58 12.96 30.16 9.89
C SER A 58 13.87 30.14 11.11
N THR A 59 14.82 31.08 11.23
CA THR A 59 15.68 31.18 12.41
C THR A 59 14.98 31.82 13.59
N GLU A 60 14.16 32.86 13.37
CA GLU A 60 13.29 33.40 14.41
C GLU A 60 12.28 32.37 14.92
N TRP A 61 11.73 31.55 14.03
CA TRP A 61 10.88 30.43 14.43
C TRP A 61 11.65 29.41 15.29
N LEU A 62 12.88 29.08 14.91
CA LEU A 62 13.72 28.14 15.65
C LEU A 62 14.19 28.69 17.00
N ASP A 63 14.52 29.98 17.08
CA ASP A 63 14.98 30.68 18.29
C ASP A 63 13.92 30.72 19.41
N PHE A 64 12.66 30.45 19.08
CA PHE A 64 11.62 30.20 20.08
C PHE A 64 11.93 28.99 20.98
N LEU A 65 12.61 27.97 20.44
CA LEU A 65 13.11 26.85 21.23
C LEU A 65 14.46 27.28 21.82
N PRO A 66 14.59 27.44 23.16
CA PRO A 66 15.82 27.91 23.81
C PRO A 66 16.92 26.83 23.82
N ILE A 67 17.23 26.26 22.66
CA ILE A 67 18.20 25.21 22.42
C ILE A 67 19.61 25.81 22.25
N PHE A 68 19.68 27.02 21.69
CA PHE A 68 20.92 27.72 21.41
C PHE A 68 21.16 28.82 22.45
N GLY A 69 22.42 29.01 22.86
CA GLY A 69 22.79 30.02 23.85
C GLY A 69 22.60 31.46 23.38
N GLU A 70 22.62 31.70 22.06
CA GLU A 70 22.27 32.97 21.44
C GLU A 70 21.29 32.74 20.27
N PRO A 71 20.38 33.69 19.99
CA PRO A 71 19.48 33.61 18.83
C PRO A 71 20.25 33.51 17.52
N ILE A 72 19.94 32.50 16.71
CA ILE A 72 20.54 32.31 15.39
C ILE A 72 20.18 33.46 14.45
N ALA A 73 18.97 34.03 14.59
CA ALA A 73 18.50 35.18 13.82
C ALA A 73 19.46 36.39 13.93
N ARG A 74 20.22 36.49 15.03
CA ARG A 74 21.24 37.54 15.24
C ARG A 74 22.29 37.57 14.12
N ASN A 75 22.62 36.43 13.54
CA ASN A 75 23.63 36.33 12.47
C ASN A 75 23.21 37.12 11.21
N PHE A 76 21.91 37.37 11.02
CA PHE A 76 21.35 38.07 9.87
C PHE A 76 21.14 39.57 10.10
N LEU A 77 21.56 40.12 11.25
CA LEU A 77 21.43 41.56 11.55
C LEU A 77 22.43 42.44 10.80
N SER A 78 23.58 41.89 10.39
CA SER A 78 24.56 42.65 9.62
C SER A 78 25.34 41.76 8.64
N PRO A 79 25.85 42.30 7.53
CA PRO A 79 26.74 41.53 6.65
C PRO A 79 28.04 41.09 7.35
N LYS A 80 28.48 41.81 8.38
CA LYS A 80 29.74 41.51 9.11
C LYS A 80 29.64 40.26 9.98
N THR A 81 28.43 39.82 10.34
CA THR A 81 28.20 38.62 11.14
C THR A 81 28.10 37.35 10.27
N LEU A 82 27.99 37.50 8.94
CA LEU A 82 27.97 36.38 8.00
C LEU A 82 29.36 36.15 7.39
N ASP A 83 30.11 35.23 7.97
CA ASP A 83 31.43 34.82 7.47
C ASP A 83 31.34 33.67 6.44
N SER A 84 32.38 33.47 5.65
CA SER A 84 32.52 32.38 4.65
C SER A 84 32.33 30.98 5.25
N ARG A 85 32.62 30.84 6.56
CA ARG A 85 32.40 29.60 7.32
C ARG A 85 30.92 29.26 7.45
N PHE A 86 30.04 30.25 7.56
CA PHE A 86 28.58 30.05 7.65
C PHE A 86 28.04 29.41 6.37
N PHE A 87 28.40 29.94 5.20
CA PHE A 87 27.97 29.38 3.91
C PHE A 87 28.56 28.00 3.65
N THR A 88 29.80 27.77 4.06
CA THR A 88 30.41 26.43 4.02
C THR A 88 29.61 25.43 4.86
N LEU A 89 29.27 25.80 6.10
CA LEU A 89 28.43 24.97 6.99
C LEU A 89 27.04 24.72 6.40
N LEU A 90 26.40 25.75 5.83
CA LEU A 90 25.10 25.64 5.19
C LEU A 90 25.12 24.65 4.02
N MET A 91 26.16 24.67 3.19
CA MET A 91 26.33 23.70 2.10
C MET A 91 26.50 22.27 2.65
N PHE A 92 27.32 22.08 3.70
CA PHE A 92 27.44 20.78 4.36
C PHE A 92 26.11 20.30 4.93
N LEU A 93 25.34 21.16 5.60
CA LEU A 93 24.03 20.84 6.13
C LEU A 93 23.04 20.45 5.02
N HIS A 94 23.03 21.22 3.93
CA HIS A 94 22.16 20.97 2.78
C HIS A 94 22.46 19.63 2.09
N ILE A 95 23.72 19.18 2.09
CA ILE A 95 24.09 17.86 1.56
C ILE A 95 23.81 16.75 2.58
N ALA A 96 24.10 16.98 3.86
CA ALA A 96 23.94 15.98 4.92
C ALA A 96 22.48 15.59 5.13
N VAL A 97 21.55 16.56 5.12
CA VAL A 97 20.11 16.30 5.37
C VAL A 97 19.51 15.32 4.34
N PRO A 98 19.69 15.49 3.01
CA PRO A 98 19.29 14.50 2.02
C PRO A 98 19.97 13.13 2.17
N LEU A 99 21.24 13.07 2.58
CA LEU A 99 21.91 11.78 2.80
C LEU A 99 21.29 11.02 3.99
N ILE A 100 21.00 11.71 5.08
CA ILE A 100 20.25 11.16 6.21
C ILE A 100 18.84 10.73 5.78
N MET A 101 18.18 11.54 4.95
CA MET A 101 16.87 11.21 4.38
C MET A 101 16.91 9.93 3.54
N LEU A 102 17.93 9.71 2.71
CA LEU A 102 18.10 8.48 1.93
C LEU A 102 18.28 7.26 2.85
N PHE A 103 19.05 7.39 3.92
CA PHE A 103 19.21 6.34 4.93
C PHE A 103 17.89 6.02 5.65
N LEU A 104 17.10 7.02 6.04
CA LEU A 104 15.79 6.79 6.64
C LEU A 104 14.75 6.25 5.64
N LEU A 105 14.87 6.61 4.36
CA LEU A 105 14.02 6.04 3.30
C LEU A 105 14.27 4.54 3.14
N TRP A 106 15.50 4.07 3.35
CA TRP A 106 15.79 2.63 3.39
C TRP A 106 15.02 1.92 4.52
N PHE A 107 14.99 2.49 5.73
CA PHE A 107 14.16 1.97 6.84
C PHE A 107 12.66 1.99 6.50
N HIS A 108 12.19 3.08 5.90
CA HIS A 108 10.79 3.23 5.48
C HIS A 108 10.34 2.12 4.51
N LEU A 109 11.25 1.66 3.66
CA LEU A 109 11.00 0.60 2.67
C LEU A 109 11.37 -0.81 3.15
N GLN A 110 12.08 -0.97 4.27
CA GLN A 110 12.67 -2.24 4.70
C GLN A 110 11.64 -3.37 4.91
N ARG A 111 10.45 -3.04 5.43
CA ARG A 111 9.35 -4.02 5.63
C ARG A 111 8.47 -4.24 4.40
N ILE A 112 8.85 -3.68 3.25
CA ILE A 112 8.09 -3.75 2.00
C ILE A 112 8.87 -4.59 0.99
N ASN A 113 8.58 -5.90 0.93
CA ASN A 113 9.20 -6.79 -0.05
C ASN A 113 8.78 -6.37 -1.48
N ARG A 114 9.72 -6.25 -2.43
CA ARG A 114 9.46 -5.83 -3.83
C ARG A 114 8.69 -4.49 -3.90
N ALA A 115 9.16 -3.46 -3.20
CA ALA A 115 8.62 -2.11 -3.30
C ALA A 115 8.71 -1.60 -4.76
N LYS A 116 7.60 -1.10 -5.31
CA LYS A 116 7.62 -0.39 -6.60
C LYS A 116 8.05 1.05 -6.33
N VAL A 117 9.34 1.33 -6.45
CA VAL A 117 9.91 2.68 -6.24
C VAL A 117 9.64 3.59 -7.44
N ASN A 118 9.67 3.01 -8.65
CA ASN A 118 9.43 3.77 -9.89
C ASN A 118 7.93 3.85 -10.21
N PRO A 119 7.43 5.04 -10.59
CA PRO A 119 6.06 5.21 -11.06
C PRO A 119 5.83 4.49 -12.41
N PRO A 120 4.57 4.16 -12.76
CA PRO A 120 4.25 3.66 -14.09
C PRO A 120 4.67 4.67 -15.16
N ARG A 121 5.11 4.18 -16.34
CA ARG A 121 5.70 5.00 -17.41
C ARG A 121 4.83 6.19 -17.81
N GLY A 122 3.51 5.99 -17.93
CA GLY A 122 2.58 7.07 -18.26
C GLY A 122 2.58 8.21 -17.23
N LEU A 123 2.61 7.88 -15.94
CA LEU A 123 2.69 8.88 -14.86
C LEU A 123 4.06 9.56 -14.83
N ALA A 124 5.14 8.80 -15.06
CA ALA A 124 6.50 9.35 -15.13
C ALA A 124 6.63 10.38 -16.25
N ILE A 125 6.21 10.02 -17.47
CA ILE A 125 6.25 10.89 -18.65
C ILE A 125 5.35 12.10 -18.44
N GLY A 126 4.11 11.88 -17.96
CA GLY A 126 3.18 12.97 -17.69
C GLY A 126 3.71 13.96 -16.64
N THR A 127 4.29 13.47 -15.55
CA THR A 127 4.89 14.33 -14.51
C THR A 127 6.10 15.08 -15.04
N MET A 128 6.98 14.41 -15.81
CA MET A 128 8.15 15.04 -16.43
C MET A 128 7.72 16.15 -17.40
N ALA A 129 6.78 15.85 -18.31
CA ALA A 129 6.27 16.83 -19.26
C ALA A 129 5.63 18.03 -18.55
N MET A 130 4.84 17.78 -17.50
CA MET A 130 4.24 18.84 -16.68
C MET A 130 5.32 19.73 -16.04
N LEU A 131 6.36 19.14 -15.43
CA LEU A 131 7.44 19.91 -14.82
C LEU A 131 8.26 20.70 -15.84
N LEU A 132 8.50 20.15 -17.03
CA LEU A 132 9.16 20.85 -18.13
C LEU A 132 8.34 22.05 -18.61
N VAL A 133 7.04 21.86 -18.83
CA VAL A 133 6.14 22.97 -19.21
C VAL A 133 6.12 24.03 -18.12
N LEU A 134 6.00 23.64 -16.85
CA LEU A 134 6.03 24.58 -15.72
C LEU A 134 7.36 25.36 -15.68
N SER A 135 8.49 24.72 -15.91
CA SER A 135 9.80 25.39 -15.91
C SER A 135 9.95 26.43 -17.03
N LEU A 136 9.20 26.30 -18.13
CA LEU A 136 9.20 27.23 -19.25
C LEU A 136 8.17 28.35 -19.08
N VAL A 137 6.99 28.02 -18.54
CA VAL A 137 5.87 28.97 -18.38
C VAL A 137 6.08 29.87 -17.17
N GLU A 138 6.50 29.31 -16.03
CA GLU A 138 6.72 30.03 -14.77
C GLU A 138 8.10 29.65 -14.20
N PRO A 139 9.20 30.15 -14.80
CA PRO A 139 10.55 29.82 -14.35
C PRO A 139 10.82 30.35 -12.94
N ALA A 140 11.52 29.57 -12.13
CA ALA A 140 11.99 29.98 -10.81
C ALA A 140 13.15 30.99 -10.93
N THR A 141 12.83 32.27 -11.05
CA THR A 141 13.81 33.36 -11.14
C THR A 141 14.18 33.90 -9.75
N SER A 142 15.45 34.30 -9.57
CA SER A 142 15.89 35.02 -8.38
C SER A 142 15.11 36.34 -8.19
N GLN A 143 14.81 36.69 -6.94
CA GLN A 143 14.07 37.92 -6.60
C GLN A 143 14.97 39.14 -6.38
N GLY A 144 16.24 39.04 -6.79
CA GLY A 144 17.27 40.07 -6.61
C GLY A 144 18.10 39.84 -5.36
N ILE A 145 19.28 40.47 -5.32
CA ILE A 145 20.30 40.23 -4.29
C ILE A 145 19.77 40.56 -2.89
N ALA A 146 20.10 39.72 -1.91
CA ALA A 146 19.82 39.95 -0.49
C ALA A 146 20.54 41.21 0.02
N ASP A 147 19.83 42.02 0.82
CA ASP A 147 20.36 43.22 1.46
C ASP A 147 19.87 43.28 2.90
N LEU A 148 20.76 42.93 3.85
CA LEU A 148 20.46 42.90 5.28
C LEU A 148 20.18 44.29 5.87
N SER A 149 20.47 45.37 5.14
CA SER A 149 20.11 46.73 5.57
C SER A 149 18.65 47.09 5.25
N ARG A 150 17.93 46.23 4.52
CA ARG A 150 16.55 46.44 4.09
C ARG A 150 15.67 45.26 4.49
N VAL A 151 14.42 45.58 4.80
CA VAL A 151 13.38 44.55 4.97
C VAL A 151 13.09 43.94 3.59
N PRO A 152 13.14 42.61 3.43
CA PRO A 152 12.97 41.94 2.14
C PRO A 152 11.49 41.88 1.73
N PHE A 153 10.92 43.02 1.33
CA PHE A 153 9.55 43.11 0.84
C PHE A 153 9.46 44.01 -0.41
N PRO A 154 8.63 43.67 -1.41
CA PRO A 154 7.78 42.47 -1.53
C PRO A 154 8.59 41.22 -1.94
N VAL A 155 8.19 40.05 -1.42
CA VAL A 155 8.70 38.73 -1.83
C VAL A 155 7.56 37.87 -2.38
N LYS A 156 7.83 37.15 -3.47
CA LYS A 156 6.91 36.16 -4.02
C LYS A 156 7.11 34.83 -3.29
N LEU A 157 6.10 34.39 -2.55
CA LEU A 157 6.16 33.14 -1.79
C LEU A 157 5.56 31.98 -2.58
N ASP A 158 6.22 30.83 -2.45
CA ASP A 158 5.67 29.53 -2.75
C ASP A 158 4.58 29.21 -1.70
N TRP A 159 3.33 29.05 -2.16
CA TRP A 159 2.19 28.78 -1.28
C TRP A 159 2.15 27.33 -0.75
N PHE A 160 2.81 26.37 -1.39
CA PHE A 160 2.74 24.94 -1.02
C PHE A 160 3.88 24.51 -0.08
N TYR A 161 4.92 25.33 0.06
CA TYR A 161 6.13 25.06 0.83
C TYR A 161 6.40 26.14 1.88
N LEU A 162 6.31 27.43 1.52
CA LEU A 162 6.68 28.56 2.38
C LEU A 162 5.49 29.13 3.18
N TRP A 163 4.30 28.55 3.04
CA TRP A 163 3.11 28.94 3.81
C TRP A 163 3.27 28.98 5.35
N PRO A 164 4.17 28.21 6.00
CA PRO A 164 4.33 28.32 7.45
C PRO A 164 4.89 29.68 7.90
N PHE A 165 5.73 30.34 7.11
CA PHE A 165 6.44 31.56 7.54
C PHE A 165 5.51 32.78 7.70
N PRO A 166 4.61 33.10 6.75
CA PRO A 166 3.61 34.15 6.96
C PRO A 166 2.68 33.89 8.15
N LEU A 167 2.42 32.62 8.47
CA LEU A 167 1.63 32.26 9.65
C LEU A 167 2.41 32.46 10.94
N ALA A 168 3.72 32.21 10.96
CA ALA A 168 4.59 32.53 12.10
C ALA A 168 4.57 34.03 12.40
N GLU A 169 4.63 34.89 11.38
CA GLU A 169 4.54 36.34 11.57
C GLU A 169 3.18 36.79 12.10
N ARG A 170 2.09 36.16 11.62
CA ARG A 170 0.72 36.56 11.98
C ARG A 170 0.25 36.00 13.31
N TRP A 171 0.59 34.75 13.63
CA TRP A 171 0.11 34.01 14.80
C TRP A 171 1.17 33.82 15.88
N GLY A 172 2.42 34.16 15.59
CA GLY A 172 3.57 33.99 16.48
C GLY A 172 4.20 32.60 16.39
N ALA A 173 5.49 32.52 16.71
CA ALA A 173 6.28 31.29 16.67
C ALA A 173 5.73 30.18 17.58
N ALA A 174 5.18 30.54 18.75
CA ALA A 174 4.61 29.60 19.71
C ALA A 174 3.43 28.80 19.12
N VAL A 175 2.50 29.50 18.45
CA VAL A 175 1.34 28.87 17.81
C VAL A 175 1.79 27.96 16.68
N LEU A 176 2.75 28.41 15.85
CA LEU A 176 3.25 27.59 14.76
C LEU A 176 3.96 26.32 15.25
N TRP A 177 4.76 26.40 16.33
CA TRP A 177 5.33 25.22 16.98
C TRP A 177 4.24 24.29 17.54
N GLY A 178 3.20 24.84 18.17
CA GLY A 178 2.06 24.07 18.64
C GLY A 178 1.36 23.29 17.51
N LEU A 179 1.16 23.93 16.36
CA LEU A 179 0.59 23.29 15.17
C LEU A 179 1.55 22.25 14.57
N ALA A 180 2.84 22.55 14.48
CA ALA A 180 3.87 21.64 13.97
C ALA A 180 3.99 20.37 14.82
N VAL A 181 4.12 20.52 16.14
CA VAL A 181 4.20 19.40 17.08
C VAL A 181 2.86 18.66 17.14
N GLY A 182 1.74 19.37 17.25
CA GLY A 182 0.41 18.78 17.30
C GLY A 182 0.07 17.96 16.05
N SER A 183 0.34 18.48 14.86
CA SER A 183 0.14 17.75 13.60
C SER A 183 1.09 16.56 13.46
N THR A 184 2.35 16.69 13.91
CA THR A 184 3.31 15.57 13.92
C THR A 184 2.87 14.46 14.87
N LEU A 185 2.43 14.80 16.08
CA LEU A 185 1.92 13.84 17.05
C LEU A 185 0.63 13.17 16.56
N LEU A 186 -0.27 13.95 15.94
CA LEU A 186 -1.48 13.41 15.33
C LEU A 186 -1.13 12.42 14.21
N LEU A 187 -0.26 12.82 13.28
CA LEU A 187 0.21 11.92 12.22
C LEU A 187 0.86 10.67 12.80
N ALA A 188 1.70 10.80 13.82
CA ALA A 188 2.31 9.66 14.48
C ALA A 188 1.27 8.75 15.16
N ALA A 189 0.18 9.29 15.70
CA ALA A 189 -0.86 8.55 16.42
C ALA A 189 -1.91 7.86 15.51
N ILE A 190 -2.11 8.33 14.27
CA ILE A 190 -3.09 7.79 13.31
C ILE A 190 -3.08 6.24 13.18
N PRO A 191 -1.92 5.56 13.14
CA PRO A 191 -1.86 4.10 13.05
C PRO A 191 -2.63 3.35 14.13
N TRP A 192 -2.86 3.99 15.28
CA TRP A 192 -3.50 3.39 16.46
C TRP A 192 -4.90 3.93 16.73
N LEU A 193 -5.43 4.82 15.89
CA LEU A 193 -6.72 5.50 16.12
C LEU A 193 -7.67 5.36 14.93
N PRO A 194 -8.82 4.63 15.06
CA PRO A 194 -9.15 3.71 16.15
C PRO A 194 -8.27 2.46 16.18
N PRO A 195 -8.12 1.81 17.34
CA PRO A 195 -7.36 0.57 17.46
C PRO A 195 -8.00 -0.53 16.61
N GLN A 196 -7.21 -1.11 15.69
CA GLN A 196 -7.62 -2.27 14.92
C GLN A 196 -7.39 -3.55 15.75
N ARG A 197 -8.31 -4.52 15.64
CA ARG A 197 -8.08 -5.85 16.21
C ARG A 197 -6.96 -6.54 15.43
N LYS A 198 -5.97 -7.09 16.14
CA LYS A 198 -4.93 -7.92 15.52
C LYS A 198 -5.58 -9.24 15.11
N GLU A 199 -5.69 -9.46 13.80
CA GLU A 199 -6.15 -10.73 13.25
C GLU A 199 -5.16 -11.85 13.58
N ALA A 200 -5.68 -13.07 13.74
CA ALA A 200 -4.84 -14.24 13.99
C ALA A 200 -3.92 -14.49 12.78
N THR A 201 -2.65 -14.75 13.06
CA THR A 201 -1.61 -14.95 12.03
C THR A 201 -1.75 -16.31 11.38
N ALA A 202 -1.14 -16.50 10.21
CA ALA A 202 -1.14 -17.80 9.54
C ALA A 202 -0.45 -18.87 10.41
N VAL A 203 -1.04 -20.06 10.49
CA VAL A 203 -0.53 -21.18 11.27
C VAL A 203 -0.07 -22.28 10.32
N VAL A 204 1.09 -22.87 10.65
CA VAL A 204 1.71 -23.95 9.88
C VAL A 204 1.38 -25.27 10.55
N ASP A 205 0.85 -26.20 9.77
CA ASP A 205 0.63 -27.57 10.18
C ASP A 205 1.78 -28.42 9.63
N LEU A 206 2.63 -28.94 10.53
CA LEU A 206 3.83 -29.66 10.11
C LEU A 206 3.47 -30.94 9.36
N ASP A 207 2.44 -31.67 9.77
CA ASP A 207 2.02 -32.92 9.13
C ASP A 207 1.69 -32.75 7.65
N ASN A 208 1.18 -31.58 7.27
CA ASN A 208 0.77 -31.25 5.91
C ASN A 208 1.69 -30.24 5.20
N CYS A 209 2.73 -29.76 5.88
CA CYS A 209 3.75 -28.89 5.32
C CYS A 209 4.86 -29.71 4.67
N ASN A 210 5.16 -29.42 3.40
CA ASN A 210 6.19 -30.11 2.62
C ASN A 210 7.47 -29.29 2.40
N GLY A 211 7.59 -28.12 3.05
CA GLY A 211 8.80 -27.29 2.93
C GLY A 211 9.04 -26.66 1.54
N CYS A 212 8.03 -26.61 0.65
CA CYS A 212 8.20 -26.21 -0.76
C CYS A 212 8.42 -24.71 -1.04
N THR A 213 8.64 -23.88 -0.03
CA THR A 213 9.00 -22.44 -0.10
C THR A 213 8.02 -21.46 -0.76
N ARG A 214 7.00 -21.92 -1.50
CA ARG A 214 6.03 -21.06 -2.22
C ARG A 214 5.36 -19.99 -1.35
N CYS A 215 4.99 -20.34 -0.11
CA CYS A 215 4.38 -19.39 0.80
C CYS A 215 5.31 -18.24 1.20
N ALA A 216 6.61 -18.51 1.36
CA ALA A 216 7.63 -17.50 1.63
C ALA A 216 7.86 -16.60 0.40
N GLU A 217 7.91 -17.17 -0.80
CA GLU A 217 8.10 -16.44 -2.05
C GLU A 217 6.92 -15.53 -2.41
N ASP A 218 5.71 -15.95 -2.06
CA ASP A 218 4.47 -15.23 -2.37
C ASP A 218 4.16 -14.13 -1.34
N CYS A 219 4.77 -14.18 -0.15
CA CYS A 219 4.49 -13.26 0.95
C CYS A 219 4.93 -11.82 0.62
N PRO A 220 4.01 -10.85 0.48
CA PRO A 220 4.34 -9.46 0.16
C PRO A 220 5.05 -8.73 1.31
N TYR A 221 5.00 -9.27 2.52
CA TYR A 221 5.44 -8.62 3.75
C TYR A 221 6.67 -9.30 4.35
N ALA A 222 7.24 -10.29 3.65
CA ALA A 222 8.33 -11.11 4.16
C ALA A 222 8.05 -11.74 5.55
N ALA A 223 6.76 -11.98 5.84
CA ALA A 223 6.32 -12.53 7.12
C ALA A 223 6.53 -14.05 7.24
N ILE A 224 7.04 -14.71 6.20
CA ILE A 224 7.25 -16.15 6.17
C ILE A 224 8.67 -16.41 5.72
N THR A 225 9.42 -17.13 6.53
CA THR A 225 10.76 -17.62 6.22
C THR A 225 10.76 -19.15 6.24
N MET A 226 11.82 -19.74 5.69
CA MET A 226 12.00 -21.19 5.71
C MET A 226 13.06 -21.54 6.75
N GLY A 227 12.65 -22.26 7.80
CA GLY A 227 13.54 -22.73 8.87
C GLY A 227 13.82 -24.23 8.75
N PRO A 228 14.81 -24.74 9.49
CA PRO A 228 15.02 -26.18 9.64
C PRO A 228 13.78 -26.82 10.27
N ARG A 229 13.45 -28.03 9.83
CA ARG A 229 12.30 -28.75 10.34
C ARG A 229 12.56 -29.33 11.74
N THR A 230 11.54 -29.36 12.60
CA THR A 230 11.68 -29.74 14.02
C THR A 230 11.04 -31.07 14.42
N ASP A 231 10.36 -31.76 13.51
CA ASP A 231 9.54 -32.96 13.80
C ASP A 231 10.16 -34.29 13.29
N GLY A 232 11.38 -34.25 12.74
CA GLY A 232 12.09 -35.44 12.23
C GLY A 232 11.50 -36.06 10.95
N LYS A 233 10.54 -35.42 10.28
CA LYS A 233 9.94 -35.89 9.01
C LYS A 233 10.86 -35.63 7.81
N PRO A 234 10.65 -36.30 6.65
CA PRO A 234 11.59 -36.30 5.52
C PRO A 234 11.83 -34.95 4.84
N PHE A 235 11.00 -33.93 5.10
CA PHE A 235 11.24 -32.60 4.54
C PHE A 235 12.28 -31.87 5.40
N GLU A 236 13.33 -31.33 4.79
CA GLU A 236 14.40 -30.65 5.55
C GLU A 236 13.97 -29.29 6.14
N ARG A 237 12.94 -28.67 5.54
CA ARG A 237 12.52 -27.29 5.87
C ARG A 237 11.05 -27.20 6.25
N GLN A 238 10.72 -26.21 7.07
CA GLN A 238 9.36 -25.81 7.41
C GLN A 238 9.16 -24.31 7.23
N ALA A 239 7.92 -23.90 6.94
CA ALA A 239 7.56 -22.50 6.96
C ALA A 239 7.51 -22.00 8.41
N VAL A 240 8.06 -20.82 8.67
CA VAL A 240 8.02 -20.13 9.96
C VAL A 240 7.36 -18.78 9.73
N VAL A 241 6.28 -18.51 10.46
CA VAL A 241 5.49 -17.29 10.30
C VAL A 241 5.86 -16.29 11.39
N ASP A 242 6.30 -15.10 11.00
CA ASP A 242 6.52 -13.97 11.89
C ASP A 242 5.18 -13.26 12.20
N PRO A 243 4.70 -13.30 13.45
CA PRO A 243 3.41 -12.73 13.83
C PRO A 243 3.37 -11.19 13.79
N ASP A 244 4.50 -10.51 13.75
CA ASP A 244 4.59 -9.04 13.72
C ASP A 244 4.62 -8.48 12.30
N LEU A 245 4.91 -9.34 11.31
CA LEU A 245 4.87 -8.99 9.90
C LEU A 245 3.59 -9.50 9.20
N CYS A 246 2.98 -10.59 9.68
CA CYS A 246 1.84 -11.22 9.01
C CYS A 246 0.53 -10.43 9.12
N VAL A 247 0.05 -9.88 7.99
CA VAL A 247 -1.21 -9.11 7.90
C VAL A 247 -2.46 -9.98 7.62
N SER A 248 -2.39 -11.29 7.84
CA SER A 248 -3.50 -12.24 7.67
C SER A 248 -4.23 -12.20 6.31
N CYS A 249 -3.51 -11.86 5.24
CA CYS A 249 -4.09 -11.75 3.89
C CYS A 249 -4.40 -13.10 3.20
N GLY A 250 -3.90 -14.22 3.72
CA GLY A 250 -4.19 -15.56 3.19
C GLY A 250 -3.49 -15.94 1.88
N ILE A 251 -2.66 -15.08 1.29
CA ILE A 251 -1.92 -15.36 0.04
C ILE A 251 -1.11 -16.67 0.13
N CYS A 252 -0.55 -16.96 1.31
CA CYS A 252 0.18 -18.20 1.58
C CYS A 252 -0.70 -19.44 1.44
N VAL A 253 -1.98 -19.36 1.83
CA VAL A 253 -2.95 -20.45 1.69
C VAL A 253 -3.20 -20.74 0.21
N GLY A 254 -3.40 -19.70 -0.61
CA GLY A 254 -3.57 -19.85 -2.06
C GLY A 254 -2.33 -20.41 -2.77
N SER A 255 -1.13 -20.22 -2.19
CA SER A 255 0.12 -20.81 -2.70
C SER A 255 0.39 -22.23 -2.18
N CYS A 256 -0.34 -22.69 -1.17
CA CYS A 256 -0.09 -23.96 -0.51
C CYS A 256 -0.61 -25.11 -1.38
N PRO A 257 0.25 -26.02 -1.88
CA PRO A 257 -0.19 -27.12 -2.74
C PRO A 257 -1.13 -28.09 -2.02
N THR A 258 -1.07 -28.14 -0.69
CA THR A 258 -1.91 -29.02 0.12
C THR A 258 -3.24 -28.35 0.51
N ALA A 259 -3.44 -27.05 0.25
CA ALA A 259 -4.73 -26.35 0.39
C ALA A 259 -5.69 -26.69 -0.76
N THR A 260 -6.15 -27.93 -0.79
CA THR A 260 -7.03 -28.47 -1.82
C THR A 260 -8.36 -28.94 -1.24
N PRO A 261 -9.51 -28.62 -1.85
CA PRO A 261 -10.82 -29.05 -1.39
C PRO A 261 -11.08 -30.55 -1.66
N PHE A 262 -10.26 -31.18 -2.50
CA PHE A 262 -10.43 -32.56 -2.96
C PHE A 262 -9.94 -33.64 -1.97
N ARG A 263 -9.41 -33.27 -0.80
CA ARG A 263 -8.97 -34.27 0.16
C ARG A 263 -10.14 -35.07 0.71
N ARG A 264 -9.91 -36.38 0.84
CA ARG A 264 -10.87 -37.36 1.40
C ARG A 264 -10.90 -37.36 2.93
N ALA A 265 -9.90 -36.78 3.59
CA ALA A 265 -9.88 -36.64 5.05
C ALA A 265 -11.10 -35.83 5.54
N THR A 266 -11.58 -36.17 6.74
CA THR A 266 -12.79 -35.58 7.36
C THR A 266 -12.71 -34.05 7.37
N ALA A 267 -11.53 -33.49 7.66
CA ALA A 267 -11.19 -32.08 7.54
C ALA A 267 -9.96 -31.88 6.62
N PRO A 268 -10.02 -31.02 5.58
CA PRO A 268 -8.86 -30.71 4.75
C PRO A 268 -7.93 -29.71 5.47
N ILE A 269 -6.94 -30.22 6.21
CA ILE A 269 -5.94 -29.40 6.92
C ILE A 269 -4.71 -29.16 6.02
N PRO A 270 -4.49 -27.96 5.46
CA PRO A 270 -3.29 -27.61 4.68
C PRO A 270 -2.05 -27.43 5.54
N GLY A 271 -0.88 -27.46 4.92
CA GLY A 271 0.39 -27.18 5.60
C GLY A 271 0.51 -25.74 6.11
N ILE A 272 -0.30 -24.81 5.59
CA ILE A 272 -0.44 -23.46 6.14
C ILE A 272 -1.86 -22.94 5.89
N GLN A 273 -2.48 -22.32 6.90
CA GLN A 273 -3.82 -21.72 6.82
C GLN A 273 -3.98 -20.49 7.70
N LEU A 274 -5.05 -19.74 7.48
CA LEU A 274 -5.51 -18.71 8.40
C LEU A 274 -6.47 -19.32 9.43
N PRO A 275 -6.32 -19.02 10.73
CA PRO A 275 -7.28 -19.45 11.74
C PRO A 275 -8.68 -18.85 11.54
N ALA A 276 -8.76 -17.60 11.06
CA ALA A 276 -10.03 -16.90 10.83
C ALA A 276 -10.85 -17.47 9.65
N LEU A 277 -10.20 -18.16 8.71
CA LEU A 277 -10.84 -18.81 7.57
C LEU A 277 -9.99 -20.01 7.14
N THR A 278 -10.28 -21.17 7.72
CA THR A 278 -9.60 -22.43 7.39
C THR A 278 -10.02 -22.93 6.01
N VAL A 279 -9.23 -23.83 5.41
CA VAL A 279 -9.59 -24.43 4.11
C VAL A 279 -10.85 -25.30 4.22
N GLU A 280 -11.07 -25.91 5.38
CA GLU A 280 -12.30 -26.63 5.69
C GLU A 280 -13.51 -25.69 5.69
N GLU A 281 -13.43 -24.58 6.41
CA GLU A 281 -14.50 -23.59 6.48
C GLU A 281 -14.76 -22.98 5.09
N LEU A 282 -13.72 -22.69 4.31
CA LEU A 282 -13.86 -22.23 2.93
C LEU A 282 -14.61 -23.26 2.07
N ARG A 283 -14.28 -24.55 2.17
CA ARG A 283 -15.00 -25.64 1.47
C ARG A 283 -16.46 -25.73 1.91
N SER A 284 -16.72 -25.58 3.21
CA SER A 284 -18.07 -25.55 3.79
C SER A 284 -18.88 -24.39 3.20
N ARG A 285 -18.36 -23.16 3.26
CA ARG A 285 -18.99 -21.96 2.71
C ARG A 285 -19.30 -22.09 1.22
N VAL A 286 -18.37 -22.62 0.43
CA VAL A 286 -18.58 -22.87 -1.00
C VAL A 286 -19.74 -23.85 -1.22
N THR A 287 -19.77 -24.94 -0.46
CA THR A 287 -20.83 -25.95 -0.58
C THR A 287 -22.19 -25.40 -0.16
N VAL A 288 -22.25 -24.63 0.92
CA VAL A 288 -23.48 -23.98 1.40
C VAL A 288 -23.97 -22.93 0.40
N ALA A 289 -23.09 -22.06 -0.08
CA ALA A 289 -23.41 -21.04 -1.08
C ALA A 289 -23.93 -21.67 -2.37
N ALA A 290 -23.31 -22.75 -2.84
CA ALA A 290 -23.71 -23.46 -4.05
C ALA A 290 -25.11 -24.11 -3.93
N LYS A 291 -25.51 -24.60 -2.76
CA LYS A 291 -26.85 -25.18 -2.55
C LYS A 291 -27.99 -24.16 -2.74
N GLY A 292 -27.70 -22.87 -2.55
CA GLY A 292 -28.68 -21.80 -2.76
C GLY A 292 -28.85 -21.40 -4.23
N LEU A 293 -28.02 -21.90 -5.14
CA LEU A 293 -28.05 -21.53 -6.56
C LEU A 293 -29.10 -22.32 -7.33
N ALA A 294 -29.88 -21.60 -8.14
CA ALA A 294 -30.89 -22.16 -9.04
C ALA A 294 -30.85 -21.47 -10.41
N GLY A 295 -31.31 -22.16 -11.45
CA GLY A 295 -31.30 -21.68 -12.84
C GLY A 295 -30.19 -22.33 -13.69
N ASN A 296 -30.00 -21.79 -14.90
CA ASN A 296 -29.06 -22.29 -15.92
C ASN A 296 -27.84 -21.37 -16.15
N ASP A 297 -27.66 -20.36 -15.30
CA ASP A 297 -26.57 -19.39 -15.35
C ASP A 297 -25.94 -19.15 -13.96
N ARG A 298 -25.84 -20.22 -13.16
CA ARG A 298 -25.43 -20.18 -11.76
C ARG A 298 -23.96 -19.76 -11.64
N VAL A 299 -23.69 -18.69 -10.91
CA VAL A 299 -22.32 -18.19 -10.70
C VAL A 299 -21.95 -18.20 -9.22
N LEU A 300 -20.81 -18.81 -8.91
CA LEU A 300 -20.17 -18.64 -7.61
C LEU A 300 -19.12 -17.53 -7.70
N VAL A 301 -19.26 -16.49 -6.88
CA VAL A 301 -18.33 -15.35 -6.82
C VAL A 301 -17.39 -15.52 -5.63
N PHE A 302 -16.08 -15.55 -5.86
CA PHE A 302 -15.09 -15.39 -4.81
C PHE A 302 -14.69 -13.92 -4.71
N GLY A 303 -15.11 -13.26 -3.62
CA GLY A 303 -14.95 -11.83 -3.43
C GLY A 303 -13.84 -11.47 -2.45
N CYS A 304 -12.99 -10.50 -2.80
CA CYS A 304 -12.06 -9.87 -1.85
C CYS A 304 -12.81 -8.92 -0.91
N ASP A 305 -12.68 -9.10 0.40
CA ASP A 305 -13.36 -8.29 1.42
C ASP A 305 -12.96 -6.80 1.39
N HIS A 306 -11.81 -6.48 0.78
CA HIS A 306 -11.30 -5.11 0.60
C HIS A 306 -11.58 -4.50 -0.78
N ALA A 307 -12.29 -5.21 -1.66
CA ALA A 307 -12.71 -4.69 -2.96
C ALA A 307 -14.11 -4.09 -2.87
N ASN A 308 -15.11 -4.81 -3.38
CA ASN A 308 -16.51 -4.48 -3.22
C ASN A 308 -17.19 -5.48 -2.28
N LYS A 309 -18.27 -5.05 -1.64
CA LYS A 309 -19.13 -5.89 -0.81
C LYS A 309 -19.92 -6.88 -1.69
N THR A 310 -19.28 -7.99 -2.05
CA THR A 310 -19.83 -9.00 -2.99
C THR A 310 -21.02 -9.78 -2.44
N ASP A 311 -21.22 -9.77 -1.12
CA ASP A 311 -22.41 -10.30 -0.44
C ASP A 311 -23.71 -9.66 -0.95
N LYS A 312 -23.66 -8.40 -1.40
CA LYS A 312 -24.79 -7.71 -2.03
C LYS A 312 -25.18 -8.27 -3.41
N LEU A 313 -24.34 -9.10 -4.02
CA LEU A 313 -24.63 -9.76 -5.30
C LEU A 313 -25.46 -11.05 -5.11
N ASN A 314 -25.65 -11.50 -3.87
CA ASN A 314 -26.36 -12.74 -3.58
C ASN A 314 -27.81 -12.69 -4.09
N GLY A 315 -28.19 -13.72 -4.84
CA GLY A 315 -29.52 -13.89 -5.40
C GLY A 315 -29.74 -15.34 -5.83
N THR A 316 -30.78 -15.60 -6.62
CA THR A 316 -31.11 -16.97 -7.05
C THR A 316 -30.05 -17.61 -7.95
N GLY A 317 -29.44 -16.82 -8.85
CA GLY A 317 -28.41 -17.29 -9.79
C GLY A 317 -26.97 -16.94 -9.39
N VAL A 318 -26.76 -16.23 -8.28
CA VAL A 318 -25.43 -15.76 -7.86
C VAL A 318 -25.25 -15.95 -6.36
N ALA A 319 -24.12 -16.54 -5.96
CA ALA A 319 -23.76 -16.68 -4.56
C ALA A 319 -22.29 -16.29 -4.36
N ALA A 320 -22.03 -15.43 -3.39
CA ALA A 320 -20.73 -14.88 -3.09
C ALA A 320 -20.11 -15.51 -1.82
N VAL A 321 -18.84 -15.84 -1.92
CA VAL A 321 -17.99 -16.29 -0.82
C VAL A 321 -16.88 -15.28 -0.61
N GLY A 322 -16.93 -14.58 0.53
CA GLY A 322 -15.92 -13.60 0.93
C GLY A 322 -14.59 -14.25 1.30
N LEU A 323 -13.51 -13.57 0.93
CA LEU A 323 -12.13 -13.93 1.21
C LEU A 323 -11.39 -12.67 1.68
N PRO A 324 -10.47 -12.78 2.66
CA PRO A 324 -9.58 -11.68 3.01
C PRO A 324 -8.86 -11.10 1.78
N CYS A 325 -8.47 -11.96 0.85
CA CYS A 325 -7.84 -11.56 -0.40
C CYS A 325 -8.23 -12.52 -1.53
N ALA A 326 -8.38 -12.01 -2.76
CA ALA A 326 -8.59 -12.85 -3.94
C ALA A 326 -7.45 -13.88 -4.15
N ALA A 327 -6.22 -13.59 -3.72
CA ALA A 327 -5.09 -14.53 -3.81
C ALA A 327 -5.03 -15.56 -2.67
N MET A 328 -5.93 -15.49 -1.70
CA MET A 328 -6.12 -16.59 -0.76
C MET A 328 -6.72 -17.80 -1.46
N LEU A 329 -7.52 -17.60 -2.51
CA LEU A 329 -8.19 -18.67 -3.24
C LEU A 329 -7.16 -19.62 -3.88
N PRO A 330 -7.09 -20.89 -3.44
CA PRO A 330 -6.33 -21.90 -4.17
C PRO A 330 -7.04 -22.19 -5.50
N PRO A 331 -6.34 -22.24 -6.65
CA PRO A 331 -6.98 -22.51 -7.95
C PRO A 331 -7.74 -23.84 -8.03
N SER A 332 -7.42 -24.79 -7.15
CA SER A 332 -8.13 -26.06 -7.00
C SER A 332 -9.60 -25.89 -6.57
N PHE A 333 -9.97 -24.78 -5.93
CA PHE A 333 -11.37 -24.47 -5.62
C PHE A 333 -12.20 -24.14 -6.86
N ILE A 334 -11.60 -23.50 -7.86
CA ILE A 334 -12.26 -23.22 -9.14
C ILE A 334 -12.58 -24.53 -9.86
N ASP A 335 -11.57 -25.42 -9.93
CA ASP A 335 -11.73 -26.78 -10.45
C ASP A 335 -12.78 -27.56 -9.66
N TYR A 336 -12.79 -27.45 -8.33
CA TYR A 336 -13.78 -28.12 -7.47
C TYR A 336 -15.20 -27.67 -7.76
N VAL A 337 -15.45 -26.36 -7.88
CA VAL A 337 -16.79 -25.82 -8.16
C VAL A 337 -17.30 -26.32 -9.51
N LEU A 338 -16.48 -26.23 -10.56
CA LEU A 338 -16.88 -26.61 -11.91
C LEU A 338 -16.97 -28.14 -12.10
N SER A 339 -15.97 -28.90 -11.63
CA SER A 339 -15.95 -30.37 -11.80
C SER A 339 -16.99 -31.11 -10.95
N ARG A 340 -17.51 -30.48 -9.89
CA ARG A 340 -18.61 -31.02 -9.08
C ARG A 340 -19.99 -30.47 -9.48
N GLY A 341 -20.07 -29.63 -10.51
CA GLY A 341 -21.33 -29.04 -10.98
C GLY A 341 -22.02 -28.13 -9.96
N LEU A 342 -21.25 -27.56 -9.02
CA LEU A 342 -21.78 -26.70 -7.97
C LEU A 342 -22.29 -25.36 -8.51
N ALA A 343 -21.69 -24.88 -9.61
CA ALA A 343 -22.11 -23.70 -10.35
C ALA A 343 -21.72 -23.87 -11.82
N ASP A 344 -22.37 -23.12 -12.71
CA ASP A 344 -22.11 -23.12 -14.14
C ASP A 344 -20.89 -22.25 -14.49
N GLY A 345 -20.57 -21.27 -13.65
CA GLY A 345 -19.36 -20.46 -13.76
C GLY A 345 -18.81 -20.00 -12.42
N VAL A 346 -17.53 -19.58 -12.44
CA VAL A 346 -16.84 -19.00 -11.29
C VAL A 346 -16.39 -17.59 -11.63
N ALA A 347 -16.76 -16.61 -10.82
CA ALA A 347 -16.24 -15.26 -10.94
C ALA A 347 -15.30 -14.97 -9.77
N ILE A 348 -14.19 -14.28 -10.03
CA ILE A 348 -13.28 -13.80 -9.00
C ILE A 348 -13.34 -12.29 -9.03
N ALA A 349 -13.81 -11.71 -7.92
CA ALA A 349 -13.93 -10.27 -7.75
C ALA A 349 -12.87 -9.77 -6.76
N GLY A 350 -12.05 -8.82 -7.19
CA GLY A 350 -10.98 -8.28 -6.36
C GLY A 350 -10.72 -6.80 -6.62
N CYS A 351 -9.74 -6.26 -5.89
CA CYS A 351 -9.37 -4.86 -6.03
C CYS A 351 -8.91 -4.58 -7.46
N ARG A 352 -9.04 -3.33 -7.89
CA ARG A 352 -8.42 -2.86 -9.14
C ARG A 352 -6.90 -3.10 -9.14
N ASP A 353 -6.35 -3.42 -10.30
CA ASP A 353 -4.89 -3.54 -10.46
C ASP A 353 -4.18 -2.21 -10.09
N GLY A 354 -3.00 -2.33 -9.46
CA GLY A 354 -2.27 -1.19 -8.88
C GLY A 354 -2.84 -0.64 -7.56
N GLU A 355 -4.07 -1.03 -7.18
CA GLU A 355 -4.74 -0.60 -5.95
C GLU A 355 -4.98 -1.75 -4.97
N CYS A 356 -4.46 -2.95 -5.23
CA CYS A 356 -4.63 -4.10 -4.36
C CYS A 356 -4.28 -3.80 -2.89
N CYS A 357 -5.23 -4.03 -1.98
CA CYS A 357 -5.06 -3.80 -0.54
C CYS A 357 -3.82 -4.52 0.00
N PHE A 358 -3.65 -5.80 -0.36
CA PHE A 358 -2.52 -6.63 0.02
C PHE A 358 -1.38 -6.71 -1.02
N ARG A 359 -1.26 -5.66 -1.85
CA ARG A 359 -0.18 -5.42 -2.83
C ARG A 359 -0.16 -6.38 -4.04
N PHE A 360 0.00 -7.67 -3.81
CA PHE A 360 0.19 -8.67 -4.88
C PHE A 360 -0.99 -9.60 -5.09
N GLY A 361 -2.12 -9.39 -4.39
CA GLY A 361 -3.29 -10.26 -4.49
C GLY A 361 -3.76 -10.48 -5.93
N VAL A 362 -4.13 -9.41 -6.62
CA VAL A 362 -4.59 -9.47 -8.03
C VAL A 362 -3.54 -10.14 -8.92
N ARG A 363 -2.27 -9.72 -8.80
CA ARG A 363 -1.15 -10.23 -9.60
C ARG A 363 -0.94 -11.73 -9.41
N TRP A 364 -0.99 -12.23 -8.18
CA TRP A 364 -0.81 -13.66 -7.89
C TRP A 364 -2.00 -14.49 -8.34
N THR A 365 -3.21 -13.98 -8.17
CA THR A 365 -4.40 -14.64 -8.72
C THR A 365 -4.29 -14.75 -10.24
N GLU A 366 -4.01 -13.65 -10.95
CA GLU A 366 -3.82 -13.65 -12.41
C GLU A 366 -2.73 -14.62 -12.86
N ALA A 367 -1.53 -14.55 -12.27
CA ALA A 367 -0.42 -15.42 -12.66
C ALA A 367 -0.75 -16.92 -12.47
N ARG A 368 -1.46 -17.28 -11.38
CA ARG A 368 -1.90 -18.66 -11.14
C ARG A 368 -2.99 -19.11 -12.10
N LEU A 369 -3.92 -18.22 -12.45
CA LEU A 369 -4.93 -18.51 -13.47
C LEU A 369 -4.24 -18.69 -14.83
N ASN A 370 -3.35 -17.80 -15.24
CA ASN A 370 -2.70 -17.85 -16.56
C ASN A 370 -1.65 -18.98 -16.69
N GLY A 371 -1.31 -19.68 -15.61
CA GLY A 371 -0.31 -20.75 -15.65
C GLY A 371 1.14 -20.25 -15.51
N GLU A 372 1.33 -18.99 -15.14
CA GLU A 372 2.63 -18.34 -14.97
C GLU A 372 3.20 -18.54 -13.55
N ARG A 373 2.39 -19.02 -12.61
CA ARG A 373 2.78 -19.21 -11.21
C ARG A 373 2.12 -20.43 -10.57
N ASP A 374 2.89 -21.14 -9.75
CA ASP A 374 2.38 -22.25 -8.95
C ASP A 374 1.60 -21.80 -7.70
N PRO A 375 0.62 -22.60 -7.24
CA PRO A 375 -0.03 -23.66 -7.99
C PRO A 375 -0.85 -23.03 -9.13
N HIS A 376 -0.73 -23.55 -10.35
CA HIS A 376 -1.50 -23.05 -11.47
C HIS A 376 -2.88 -23.70 -11.56
N LEU A 377 -3.82 -23.02 -12.21
CA LEU A 377 -5.10 -23.60 -12.57
C LEU A 377 -4.89 -24.75 -13.57
N ARG A 378 -5.56 -25.88 -13.34
CA ARG A 378 -5.40 -27.10 -14.16
C ARG A 378 -5.92 -26.86 -15.58
N ALA A 379 -5.24 -27.46 -16.58
CA ALA A 379 -5.59 -27.32 -17.99
C ALA A 379 -7.03 -27.78 -18.31
N ARG A 380 -7.55 -28.79 -17.58
CA ARG A 380 -8.92 -29.30 -17.75
C ARG A 380 -10.03 -28.31 -17.43
N VAL A 381 -9.74 -27.22 -16.72
CA VAL A 381 -10.76 -26.28 -16.28
C VAL A 381 -11.12 -25.35 -17.44
N PRO A 382 -12.40 -25.29 -17.87
CA PRO A 382 -12.81 -24.49 -19.01
C PRO A 382 -12.69 -22.99 -18.69
N ARG A 383 -11.80 -22.30 -19.42
CA ARG A 383 -11.48 -20.89 -19.14
C ARG A 383 -12.62 -19.94 -19.45
N GLN A 384 -13.50 -20.31 -20.37
CA GLN A 384 -14.70 -19.55 -20.73
C GLN A 384 -15.71 -19.49 -19.57
N ARG A 385 -15.65 -20.43 -18.61
CA ARG A 385 -16.48 -20.47 -17.41
C ARG A 385 -15.86 -19.74 -16.21
N ILE A 386 -14.85 -18.91 -16.46
CA ILE A 386 -14.16 -18.14 -15.42
C ILE A 386 -14.21 -16.66 -15.78
N ALA A 387 -14.73 -15.84 -14.86
CA ALA A 387 -14.65 -14.39 -14.95
C ALA A 387 -13.64 -13.83 -13.95
N ARG A 388 -12.94 -12.77 -14.37
CA ARG A 388 -11.99 -12.01 -13.55
C ARG A 388 -12.48 -10.58 -13.53
N ILE A 389 -12.86 -10.08 -12.37
CA ILE A 389 -13.47 -8.75 -12.21
C ILE A 389 -12.62 -7.95 -11.22
N TRP A 390 -11.84 -7.01 -11.75
CA TRP A 390 -10.95 -6.15 -10.97
C TRP A 390 -11.51 -4.75 -10.91
N ALA A 391 -12.22 -4.44 -9.83
CA ALA A 391 -12.93 -3.19 -9.64
C ALA A 391 -12.45 -2.48 -8.36
N ALA A 392 -12.40 -1.15 -8.39
CA ALA A 392 -12.17 -0.36 -7.21
C ALA A 392 -13.41 -0.42 -6.28
N PRO A 393 -13.27 -0.15 -4.97
CA PRO A 393 -14.39 -0.17 -4.04
C PRO A 393 -15.59 0.71 -4.46
N THR A 394 -15.35 1.78 -5.22
CA THR A 394 -16.36 2.71 -5.73
C THR A 394 -16.97 2.30 -7.08
N GLU A 395 -16.40 1.31 -7.77
CA GLU A 395 -16.83 0.85 -9.11
C GLU A 395 -17.93 -0.23 -9.05
N TRP A 396 -18.95 -0.03 -8.21
CA TRP A 396 -20.03 -1.01 -8.04
C TRP A 396 -20.76 -1.36 -9.35
N ARG A 397 -21.10 -0.34 -10.15
CA ARG A 397 -21.78 -0.52 -11.45
C ARG A 397 -20.98 -1.37 -12.43
N ARG A 398 -19.64 -1.26 -12.40
CA ARG A 398 -18.76 -2.06 -13.25
C ARG A 398 -18.80 -3.53 -12.84
N LEU A 399 -18.73 -3.81 -11.54
CA LEU A 399 -18.85 -5.17 -11.01
C LEU A 399 -20.17 -5.83 -11.40
N GLU A 400 -21.29 -5.10 -11.29
CA GLU A 400 -22.61 -5.59 -11.71
C GLU A 400 -22.68 -5.85 -13.22
N SER A 401 -22.19 -4.91 -14.03
CA SER A 401 -22.18 -5.05 -15.49
C SER A 401 -21.33 -6.24 -15.95
N ASP A 402 -20.08 -6.34 -15.47
CA ASP A 402 -19.16 -7.41 -15.85
C ASP A 402 -19.69 -8.80 -15.45
N LEU A 403 -20.38 -8.87 -14.31
CA LEU A 403 -21.03 -10.11 -13.85
C LEU A 403 -22.28 -10.44 -14.68
N ALA A 404 -23.11 -9.46 -15.01
CA ALA A 404 -24.29 -9.66 -15.85
C ALA A 404 -23.89 -10.17 -17.25
N ASP A 405 -22.86 -9.55 -17.85
CA ASP A 405 -22.32 -9.98 -19.13
C ASP A 405 -21.76 -11.40 -19.07
N PHE A 406 -21.12 -11.76 -17.96
CA PHE A 406 -20.63 -13.13 -17.74
C PHE A 406 -21.76 -14.15 -17.64
N ARG A 407 -22.81 -13.84 -16.89
CA ARG A 407 -24.00 -14.71 -16.77
C ARG A 407 -24.70 -14.91 -18.12
N ALA A 408 -24.84 -13.84 -18.90
CA ALA A 408 -25.41 -13.93 -20.24
C ALA A 408 -24.60 -14.90 -21.14
N ARG A 409 -23.27 -14.83 -21.11
CA ARG A 409 -22.41 -15.79 -21.83
C ARG A 409 -22.57 -17.22 -21.34
N LEU A 410 -22.65 -17.43 -20.02
CA LEU A 410 -22.84 -18.77 -19.45
C LEU A 410 -24.16 -19.39 -19.87
N ARG A 411 -25.25 -18.61 -19.87
CA ARG A 411 -26.57 -19.06 -20.28
C ARG A 411 -26.59 -19.59 -21.72
N VAL A 412 -25.95 -18.86 -22.64
CA VAL A 412 -25.83 -19.30 -24.04
C VAL A 412 -25.03 -20.60 -24.14
N MET A 413 -23.98 -20.77 -23.33
CA MET A 413 -23.19 -21.99 -23.31
C MET A 413 -23.97 -23.19 -22.76
N THR A 414 -24.68 -23.02 -21.64
CA THR A 414 -25.45 -24.10 -21.02
C THR A 414 -26.66 -24.50 -21.86
N GLU A 415 -27.32 -23.55 -22.52
CA GLU A 415 -28.40 -23.84 -23.49
C GLU A 415 -27.88 -24.62 -24.70
N LYS A 416 -26.67 -24.28 -25.20
CA LYS A 416 -26.04 -25.02 -26.30
C LYS A 416 -25.67 -26.44 -25.90
N GLU A 417 -25.05 -26.63 -24.73
CA GLU A 417 -24.69 -27.96 -24.20
C GLU A 417 -25.92 -28.82 -23.88
N ALA A 418 -27.06 -28.22 -23.53
CA ALA A 418 -28.31 -28.95 -23.31
C ALA A 418 -29.01 -29.37 -24.62
N ALA A 419 -28.62 -28.78 -25.75
CA ALA A 419 -29.15 -29.08 -27.09
C ALA A 419 -28.32 -30.11 -27.87
N GLU A 420 -27.08 -30.36 -27.45
CA GLU A 420 -26.17 -31.41 -27.95
C GLU A 420 -26.34 -32.72 -27.16
#